data_AF-A0A7J5YDF5-F1
#
_entry.id   AF-A0A7J5YDF5-F1
#
_cell.length_a   1.000
_cell.length_b   1.000
_cell.length_c   1.000
_cell.angle_alpha   90.00
_cell.angle_beta   90.00
_cell.angle_gamma   90.00
#
_symmetry.space_group_name_H-M   'P 1'
#
loop_
_entity.id
_entity.type
_entity.pdbx_description
1 polymer ?
#
loop_
_entity_poly.entity_id
_entity_poly.type
_entity_poly.pdbx_seq_one_letter_code
_entity_poly.pdbx_strand_id
1 'polypeptide(L)'
;MTVKVQDYHNLTQSDVTQGEFSTHMMHEYKEKQETVRRSKQVAFTLPASMKTLCHGIPIVNIHSSHDGTIVTVREDGVVCCCSPELKPLKTKHLFNEGPASRKSKWAGDFILMTEFNKLMIGTGDREIQLYELSTLEPYCQINALETVPLTLDF
;
A
#
# COMPACT_ATOMS: atom_id res chain seq x y z
N MET A 1 44.76 -50.78 37.85
CA MET A 1 43.61 -50.02 37.31
C MET A 1 44.11 -48.61 37.03
N THR A 2 44.50 -48.32 35.78
CA THR A 2 45.04 -46.99 35.43
C THR A 2 44.32 -46.56 34.16
N VAL A 3 43.19 -45.89 34.34
CA VAL A 3 42.39 -45.36 33.24
C VAL A 3 42.95 -43.98 32.86
N LYS A 4 43.58 -43.97 31.69
CA LYS A 4 43.80 -42.88 30.73
C LYS A 4 43.65 -41.43 31.23
N VAL A 5 44.81 -40.78 31.35
CA VAL A 5 44.95 -39.30 31.35
C VAL A 5 44.81 -38.71 29.94
N GLN A 6 44.75 -39.56 28.90
CA GLN A 6 44.71 -39.14 27.49
C GLN A 6 43.34 -38.61 27.02
N ASP A 7 42.24 -38.93 27.71
CA ASP A 7 40.88 -38.65 27.21
C ASP A 7 40.38 -37.24 27.57
N TYR A 8 40.97 -36.57 28.58
CA TYR A 8 40.56 -35.23 29.00
C TYR A 8 41.02 -34.10 28.07
N HIS A 9 42.12 -34.30 27.33
CA HIS A 9 42.64 -33.27 26.43
C HIS A 9 41.83 -33.16 25.13
N ASN A 10 41.26 -34.28 24.67
CA ASN A 10 40.43 -34.32 23.46
C ASN A 10 39.02 -33.75 23.68
N LEU A 11 38.46 -33.87 24.89
CA LEU A 11 37.14 -33.32 25.25
C LEU A 11 37.11 -31.79 25.26
N THR A 12 38.18 -31.15 25.75
CA THR A 12 38.29 -29.68 25.77
C THR A 12 38.48 -29.09 24.38
N GLN A 13 39.08 -29.83 23.46
CA GLN A 13 39.33 -29.37 22.09
C GLN A 13 38.06 -29.49 21.21
N SER A 14 37.21 -30.49 21.46
CA SER A 14 35.89 -30.62 20.82
C SER A 14 34.87 -29.55 21.27
N ASP A 15 34.88 -29.16 22.55
CA ASP A 15 33.98 -28.12 23.06
C ASP A 15 34.37 -26.71 22.56
N VAL A 16 35.67 -26.42 22.47
CA VAL A 16 36.16 -25.15 21.91
C VAL A 16 35.82 -25.04 20.42
N THR A 17 35.99 -26.12 19.65
CA THR A 17 35.67 -26.14 18.22
C THR A 17 34.17 -26.07 17.93
N GLN A 18 33.32 -26.66 18.78
CA GLN A 18 31.86 -26.52 18.67
C GLN A 18 31.39 -25.11 19.05
N GLY A 19 31.99 -24.49 20.07
CA GLY A 19 31.72 -23.10 20.46
C GLY A 19 32.13 -22.11 19.37
N GLU A 20 33.30 -22.32 18.75
CA GLU A 20 33.80 -21.53 17.62
C GLU A 20 32.89 -21.67 16.38
N PHE A 21 32.48 -22.89 16.04
CA PHE A 21 31.54 -23.14 14.94
C PHE A 21 30.17 -22.47 15.19
N SER A 22 29.65 -22.60 16.41
CA SER A 22 28.37 -21.98 16.81
C SER A 22 28.44 -20.46 16.75
N THR A 23 29.55 -19.87 17.18
CA THR A 23 29.80 -18.43 17.12
C THR A 23 29.89 -17.95 15.67
N HIS A 24 30.58 -18.71 14.81
CA HIS A 24 30.69 -18.39 13.39
C HIS A 24 29.33 -18.42 12.67
N MET A 25 28.53 -19.47 12.91
CA MET A 25 27.16 -19.57 12.36
C MET A 25 26.24 -18.43 12.82
N MET A 26 26.36 -18.01 14.09
CA MET A 26 25.61 -16.86 14.61
C MET A 26 26.04 -15.54 13.98
N HIS A 27 27.33 -15.36 13.71
CA HIS A 27 27.83 -14.17 13.02
C HIS A 27 27.28 -14.07 11.60
N GLU A 28 27.36 -15.16 10.82
CA GLU A 28 26.80 -15.21 9.47
C GLU A 28 25.30 -14.91 9.43
N TYR A 29 24.54 -15.49 10.37
CA TYR A 29 23.10 -15.26 10.46
C TYR A 29 22.79 -13.78 10.74
N LYS A 30 23.57 -13.17 11.64
CA LYS A 30 23.43 -11.76 11.99
C LYS A 30 23.79 -10.83 10.83
N GLU A 31 24.84 -11.13 10.08
CA GLU A 31 25.19 -10.39 8.85
C GLU A 31 24.12 -10.49 7.77
N LYS A 32 23.52 -11.68 7.58
CA LYS A 32 22.38 -11.86 6.67
C LYS A 32 21.18 -11.01 7.10
N GLN A 33 20.86 -11.00 8.39
CA GLN A 33 19.80 -10.15 8.94
C GLN A 33 20.09 -8.65 8.77
N GLU A 34 21.32 -8.21 9.03
CA GLU A 34 21.73 -6.82 8.82
C GLU A 34 21.70 -6.42 7.36
N THR A 35 22.06 -7.31 6.44
CA THR A 35 21.97 -7.07 4.99
C THR A 35 20.52 -6.90 4.54
N VAL A 36 19.61 -7.73 5.06
CA VAL A 36 18.16 -7.57 4.83
C VAL A 36 17.64 -6.27 5.47
N ARG A 37 18.15 -5.88 6.62
CA ARG A 37 17.75 -4.64 7.30
C ARG A 37 18.25 -3.39 6.56
N ARG A 38 19.50 -3.39 6.07
CA ARG A 38 20.08 -2.30 5.28
C ARG A 38 19.44 -2.17 3.89
N SER A 39 19.14 -3.28 3.23
CA SER A 39 18.44 -3.26 1.93
C SER A 39 17.01 -2.72 2.02
N LYS A 40 16.39 -2.75 3.21
CA LYS A 40 15.08 -2.14 3.49
C LYS A 40 15.19 -0.72 4.05
N GLN A 41 16.39 -0.18 4.21
CA GLN A 41 16.60 1.14 4.75
C GLN A 41 16.45 2.17 3.63
N VAL A 42 15.37 2.95 3.67
CA VAL A 42 15.09 4.01 2.69
C VAL A 42 15.36 5.35 3.37
N ALA A 43 16.14 6.21 2.71
CA ALA A 43 16.38 7.57 3.15
C ALA A 43 15.57 8.54 2.29
N PHE A 44 14.92 9.52 2.93
CA PHE A 44 14.24 10.58 2.20
C PHE A 44 15.27 11.58 1.68
N THR A 45 15.27 11.81 0.37
CA THR A 45 16.04 12.90 -0.23
C THR A 45 15.30 14.20 0.04
N LEU A 46 15.75 14.95 1.04
CA LEU A 46 15.21 16.26 1.38
C LEU A 46 15.91 17.37 0.58
N PRO A 47 15.19 18.45 0.23
CA PRO A 47 13.78 18.71 0.53
C PRO A 47 12.83 17.88 -0.34
N ALA A 48 11.77 17.34 0.27
CA ALA A 48 10.74 16.63 -0.46
C ALA A 48 10.08 17.56 -1.49
N SER A 49 9.98 17.11 -2.74
CA SER A 49 9.24 17.85 -3.76
C SER A 49 7.75 17.82 -3.43
N MET A 50 7.19 18.96 -3.05
CA MET A 50 5.77 19.12 -2.81
C MET A 50 5.12 19.77 -4.03
N LYS A 51 4.11 19.12 -4.60
CA LYS A 51 3.23 19.72 -5.59
C LYS A 51 1.89 20.03 -4.94
N THR A 52 1.58 21.31 -4.79
CA THR A 52 0.26 21.76 -4.35
C THR A 52 -0.75 21.53 -5.47
N LEU A 53 -1.77 20.72 -5.21
CA LEU A 53 -2.93 20.60 -6.10
C LEU A 53 -3.77 21.89 -5.96
N CYS A 54 -4.05 22.55 -7.08
CA CYS A 54 -4.51 23.95 -7.14
C CYS A 54 -5.90 24.26 -6.54
N HIS A 55 -6.61 23.29 -5.96
CA HIS A 55 -8.07 23.43 -5.79
C HIS A 55 -8.62 23.31 -4.37
N GLY A 56 -7.79 23.18 -3.33
CA GLY A 56 -8.26 23.24 -1.92
C GLY A 56 -9.24 22.14 -1.48
N ILE A 57 -9.65 21.26 -2.40
CA ILE A 57 -10.53 20.12 -2.17
C ILE A 57 -9.68 18.93 -1.74
N PRO A 58 -10.02 18.27 -0.63
CA PRO A 58 -9.23 17.18 -0.09
C PRO A 58 -9.28 15.93 -0.99
N ILE A 59 -8.19 15.15 -0.91
CA ILE A 59 -8.16 13.78 -1.40
C ILE A 59 -8.76 12.91 -0.31
N VAL A 60 -9.72 12.07 -0.69
CA VAL A 60 -10.45 11.19 0.23
C VAL A 60 -9.56 10.04 0.69
N ASN A 61 -8.89 9.40 -0.27
CA ASN A 61 -8.00 8.27 0.00
C ASN A 61 -6.93 8.11 -1.12
N ILE A 62 -5.92 7.27 -0.87
CA ILE A 62 -4.85 6.95 -1.82
C ILE A 62 -4.63 5.45 -1.81
N HIS A 63 -4.79 4.81 -2.97
CA HIS A 63 -4.55 3.37 -3.13
C HIS A 63 -3.50 3.12 -4.22
N SER A 64 -2.59 2.19 -3.96
CA SER A 64 -1.65 1.69 -4.96
C SER A 64 -2.15 0.37 -5.54
N SER A 65 -2.14 0.26 -6.86
CA SER A 65 -2.34 -0.99 -7.58
C SER A 65 -1.05 -1.82 -7.61
N HIS A 66 -1.16 -3.11 -7.96
CA HIS A 66 -0.06 -4.07 -8.02
C HIS A 66 1.03 -3.72 -9.05
N ASP A 67 0.66 -2.98 -10.10
CA ASP A 67 1.55 -2.43 -11.12
C ASP A 67 2.31 -1.17 -10.65
N GLY A 68 2.06 -0.71 -9.42
CA GLY A 68 2.63 0.50 -8.85
C GLY A 68 1.89 1.78 -9.27
N THR A 69 0.80 1.67 -10.03
CA THR A 69 -0.06 2.82 -10.34
C THR A 69 -0.73 3.31 -9.07
N ILE A 70 -0.63 4.61 -8.79
CA ILE A 70 -1.24 5.25 -7.63
C ILE A 70 -2.56 5.88 -8.06
N VAL A 71 -3.66 5.46 -7.47
CA VAL A 71 -4.99 6.01 -7.72
C VAL A 71 -5.39 6.89 -6.55
N THR A 72 -5.86 8.08 -6.86
CA THR A 72 -6.40 9.03 -5.89
C THR A 72 -7.79 9.45 -6.30
N VAL A 73 -8.67 9.63 -5.30
CA VAL A 73 -10.02 10.17 -5.50
C VAL A 73 -10.18 11.39 -4.63
N ARG A 74 -10.59 12.49 -5.24
CA ARG A 74 -10.92 13.74 -4.56
C ARG A 74 -12.38 13.74 -4.11
N GLU A 75 -12.69 14.55 -3.11
CA GLU A 75 -14.04 14.65 -2.56
C GLU A 75 -15.05 15.09 -3.63
N ASP A 76 -14.63 15.88 -4.62
CA ASP A 76 -15.45 16.30 -5.77
C ASP A 76 -15.67 15.19 -6.83
N GLY A 77 -15.12 13.99 -6.63
CA GLY A 77 -15.26 12.87 -7.56
C GLY A 77 -14.26 12.87 -8.72
N VAL A 78 -13.22 13.70 -8.67
CA VAL A 78 -12.09 13.60 -9.61
C VAL A 78 -11.20 12.44 -9.22
N VAL A 79 -11.04 11.50 -10.14
CA VAL A 79 -10.13 10.36 -10.01
C VAL A 79 -8.89 10.62 -10.84
N CYS A 80 -7.73 10.45 -10.24
CA CYS A 80 -6.42 10.59 -10.87
C CYS A 80 -5.61 9.32 -10.67
N CYS A 81 -5.25 8.67 -11.77
CA CYS A 81 -4.30 7.57 -11.82
C CYS A 81 -2.93 8.15 -12.18
N CYS A 82 -1.95 7.95 -11.31
CA CYS A 82 -0.58 8.41 -11.43
C CYS A 82 0.36 7.22 -11.58
N SER A 83 1.45 7.41 -12.33
CA SER A 83 2.56 6.45 -12.35
C SER A 83 3.24 6.35 -10.98
N PRO A 84 4.09 5.34 -10.75
CA PRO A 84 4.93 5.25 -9.54
C PRO A 84 5.80 6.50 -9.32
N GLU A 85 6.13 7.23 -10.40
CA GLU A 85 6.88 8.48 -10.38
C GLU A 85 5.99 9.72 -10.11
N LEU A 86 4.73 9.52 -9.71
CA LEU A 86 3.73 10.57 -9.47
C LEU A 86 3.45 11.46 -10.69
N LYS A 87 3.57 10.90 -11.90
CA LYS A 87 3.14 11.57 -13.13
C LYS A 87 1.69 11.17 -13.42
N PRO A 88 0.75 12.11 -13.60
CA PRO A 88 -0.64 11.79 -13.90
C PRO A 88 -0.73 11.09 -15.26
N LEU A 89 -1.25 9.87 -15.26
CA LEU A 89 -1.50 9.07 -16.46
C LEU A 89 -2.91 9.32 -16.98
N LYS A 90 -3.88 9.43 -16.05
CA LYS A 90 -5.29 9.60 -16.39
C LYS A 90 -6.02 10.35 -15.30
N THR A 91 -6.81 11.34 -15.70
CA THR A 91 -7.69 12.08 -14.79
C THR A 91 -9.09 12.14 -15.37
N LYS A 92 -10.11 11.77 -14.59
CA LYS A 92 -11.52 11.83 -15.01
C LYS A 92 -12.39 12.31 -13.85
N HIS A 93 -13.35 13.19 -14.14
CA HIS A 93 -14.41 13.58 -13.21
C HIS A 93 -15.55 12.57 -13.31
N LEU A 94 -15.88 11.88 -12.22
CA LEU A 94 -16.84 10.76 -12.24
C LEU A 94 -18.27 11.17 -11.95
N PHE A 95 -18.46 12.24 -11.18
CA PHE A 95 -19.78 12.76 -10.89
C PHE A 95 -20.22 13.65 -12.06
N ASN A 96 -21.23 13.21 -12.80
CA ASN A 96 -21.74 13.97 -13.93
C ASN A 96 -22.62 15.12 -13.41
N GLU A 97 -22.38 16.35 -13.86
CA GLU A 97 -23.23 17.50 -13.56
C GLU A 97 -24.57 17.35 -14.30
N GLY A 98 -25.56 16.76 -13.62
CA GLY A 98 -26.95 16.83 -14.07
C GLY A 98 -27.47 18.28 -14.00
N PRO A 99 -28.55 18.62 -14.73
CA PRO A 99 -29.05 19.99 -14.80
C PRO A 99 -29.46 20.53 -13.41
N ALA A 100 -28.67 21.47 -12.90
CA ALA A 100 -29.02 22.61 -12.04
C ALA A 100 -29.79 22.39 -10.71
N SER A 101 -29.92 21.18 -10.14
CA SER A 101 -30.64 21.06 -8.84
C SER A 101 -30.23 19.94 -7.89
N ARG A 102 -29.24 19.11 -8.22
CA ARG A 102 -28.76 18.07 -7.29
C ARG A 102 -27.63 18.65 -6.46
N LYS A 103 -27.71 18.52 -5.13
CA LYS A 103 -26.60 18.80 -4.20
C LYS A 103 -25.31 18.25 -4.78
N SER A 104 -24.22 19.00 -4.71
CA SER A 104 -22.90 18.54 -5.16
C SER A 104 -22.61 17.18 -4.52
N LYS A 105 -22.55 16.14 -5.34
CA LYS A 105 -22.20 14.80 -4.88
C LYS A 105 -20.75 14.84 -4.40
N TRP A 106 -20.48 14.14 -3.31
CA TRP A 106 -19.14 14.01 -2.76
C TRP A 106 -18.78 12.56 -2.51
N ALA A 107 -17.51 12.22 -2.72
CA ALA A 107 -16.94 10.91 -2.44
C ALA A 107 -16.58 10.80 -0.96
N GLY A 108 -17.08 9.76 -0.29
CA GLY A 108 -16.80 9.48 1.12
C GLY A 108 -15.61 8.54 1.32
N ASP A 109 -15.52 7.49 0.51
CA ASP A 109 -14.38 6.58 0.44
C ASP A 109 -14.36 5.86 -0.91
N PHE A 110 -13.24 5.23 -1.26
CA PHE A 110 -13.16 4.37 -2.43
C PHE A 110 -12.22 3.19 -2.19
N ILE A 111 -12.43 2.12 -2.96
CA ILE A 111 -11.53 0.98 -2.98
C ILE A 111 -11.31 0.46 -4.40
N LEU A 112 -10.10 -0.07 -4.64
CA LEU A 112 -9.71 -0.69 -5.89
C LEU A 112 -9.90 -2.21 -5.79
N MET A 113 -10.82 -2.75 -6.58
CA MET A 113 -10.97 -4.20 -6.75
C MET A 113 -10.16 -4.62 -7.98
N THR A 114 -8.83 -4.60 -7.86
CA THR A 114 -7.91 -4.78 -9.01
C THR A 114 -8.11 -6.10 -9.73
N GLU A 115 -8.46 -7.16 -9.00
CA GLU A 115 -8.74 -8.49 -9.55
C GLU A 115 -9.95 -8.51 -10.50
N PHE A 116 -10.89 -7.59 -10.29
CA PHE A 116 -12.13 -7.49 -11.06
C PHE A 116 -12.11 -6.31 -12.05
N ASN A 117 -10.99 -5.59 -12.12
CA ASN A 117 -10.86 -4.33 -12.86
C ASN A 117 -11.98 -3.33 -12.49
N LYS A 118 -12.33 -3.24 -11.20
CA LYS A 118 -13.37 -2.32 -10.72
C LYS A 118 -12.82 -1.30 -9.72
N LEU A 119 -13.38 -0.11 -9.80
CA LEU A 119 -13.24 0.96 -8.82
C LEU A 119 -14.59 1.14 -8.15
N MET A 120 -14.64 1.07 -6.82
CA MET A 120 -15.86 1.23 -6.04
C MET A 120 -15.77 2.50 -5.21
N ILE A 121 -16.80 3.35 -5.27
CA ILE A 121 -16.83 4.65 -4.58
C ILE A 121 -18.12 4.73 -3.76
N GLY A 122 -17.97 5.01 -2.47
CA GLY A 122 -19.07 5.37 -1.59
C GLY A 122 -19.34 6.86 -1.71
N THR A 123 -20.58 7.27 -1.90
CA THR A 123 -20.92 8.70 -2.03
C THR A 123 -21.82 9.18 -0.89
N GLY A 124 -21.81 10.50 -0.65
CA GLY A 124 -22.69 11.17 0.29
C GLY A 124 -24.20 11.04 0.00
N ASP A 125 -24.57 10.57 -1.18
CA ASP A 125 -25.97 10.35 -1.59
C ASP A 125 -26.54 8.99 -1.11
N ARG A 126 -25.84 8.29 -0.21
CA ARG A 126 -26.18 6.93 0.26
C ARG A 126 -26.27 5.94 -0.90
N GLU A 127 -25.26 6.01 -1.75
CA GLU A 127 -25.09 5.12 -2.91
C GLU A 127 -23.65 4.61 -2.96
N ILE A 128 -23.46 3.45 -3.57
CA ILE A 128 -22.14 2.93 -3.95
C ILE A 128 -22.12 2.87 -5.48
N GLN A 129 -21.11 3.49 -6.09
CA GLN A 129 -20.92 3.51 -7.54
C GLN A 129 -19.73 2.64 -7.92
N LEU A 130 -19.93 1.80 -8.93
CA LEU A 130 -18.88 0.96 -9.50
C LEU A 130 -18.52 1.48 -10.88
N TYR A 131 -17.23 1.59 -11.12
CA TYR A 131 -16.63 2.00 -12.39
C TYR A 131 -15.67 0.92 -12.86
N GLU A 132 -15.46 0.83 -14.16
CA GLU A 132 -14.35 0.05 -14.69
C GLU A 132 -13.03 0.77 -14.37
N LEU A 133 -12.05 0.10 -13.77
CA LEU A 133 -10.82 0.75 -13.32
C LEU A 133 -9.97 1.25 -14.50
N SER A 134 -9.89 0.47 -15.59
CA SER A 134 -9.13 0.82 -16.78
C SER A 134 -9.71 2.03 -17.54
N THR A 135 -11.04 2.06 -17.73
CA THR A 135 -11.71 3.10 -18.54
C THR A 135 -12.32 4.23 -17.72
N LEU A 136 -12.52 4.02 -16.41
CA LEU A 136 -13.29 4.90 -15.53
C LEU A 136 -14.71 5.16 -16.05
N GLU A 137 -15.26 4.23 -16.83
CA GLU A 137 -16.66 4.27 -17.26
C GLU A 137 -17.57 3.68 -16.19
N PRO A 138 -18.78 4.24 -16.00
CA PRO A 138 -19.73 3.72 -15.04
C PRO A 138 -20.14 2.29 -15.39
N TYR A 139 -20.14 1.41 -14.40
CA TYR A 139 -20.55 0.01 -14.53
C TYR A 139 -21.94 -0.21 -13.92
N CYS A 140 -22.10 0.05 -12.62
CA CYS A 140 -23.39 -0.01 -11.94
C CYS A 140 -23.43 0.88 -10.71
N GLN A 141 -24.62 1.03 -10.12
CA GLN A 141 -24.85 1.85 -8.94
C GLN A 141 -25.84 1.17 -8.00
N ILE A 142 -25.44 1.00 -6.74
CA ILE A 142 -26.29 0.55 -5.65
C ILE A 142 -26.82 1.78 -4.94
N ASN A 143 -28.14 1.90 -4.86
CA ASN A 143 -28.84 3.10 -4.40
C ASN A 143 -29.59 2.88 -3.11
N ALA A 144 -30.01 3.99 -2.49
CA ALA A 144 -30.92 4.01 -1.37
C ALA A 144 -30.44 3.18 -0.18
N LEU A 145 -29.13 3.25 0.09
CA LEU A 145 -28.58 2.71 1.32
C LEU A 145 -29.21 3.43 2.52
N GLU A 146 -29.35 2.73 3.62
CA GLU A 146 -29.92 3.29 4.85
C GLU A 146 -29.04 4.45 5.36
N THR A 147 -27.73 4.27 5.31
CA THR A 147 -26.70 5.22 5.76
C THR A 147 -25.70 5.55 4.66
N VAL A 148 -24.91 6.60 4.87
CA VAL A 148 -23.80 6.97 3.98
C VAL A 148 -22.65 5.97 4.18
N PRO A 149 -22.11 5.35 3.11
CA PRO A 149 -20.94 4.49 3.22
C PRO A 149 -19.67 5.32 3.43
N LEU A 150 -19.17 5.37 4.67
CA LEU A 150 -17.98 6.14 5.05
C LEU A 150 -16.67 5.35 4.91
N THR A 151 -16.75 4.03 4.79
CA THR A 151 -15.58 3.16 4.64
C THR A 151 -15.98 2.00 3.75
N LEU A 152 -15.15 1.71 2.74
CA LEU A 152 -15.30 0.56 1.86
C LEU A 152 -14.12 -0.39 2.07
N ASP A 153 -14.41 -1.69 2.12
CA ASP A 153 -13.41 -2.74 2.28
C ASP A 153 -13.70 -3.87 1.28
N PHE A 154 -12.63 -4.49 0.76
CA PHE A 154 -12.68 -5.51 -0.27
C PHE A 154 -11.47 -6.45 -0.19
#